data_AF-A0A6P6EWQ0-F1
#
_entry.id   AF-A0A6P6EWQ0-F1
#
_cell.length_a   1.000
_cell.length_b   1.000
_cell.length_c   1.000
_cell.angle_alpha   90.00
_cell.angle_beta   90.00
_cell.angle_gamma   90.00
#
_symmetry.space_group_name_H-M   'P 1'
#
loop_
_entity.id
_entity.type
_entity.pdbx_description
1 polymer ?
#
loop_
_entity_poly.entity_id
_entity_poly.type
_entity_poly.pdbx_seq_one_letter_code
_entity_poly.pdbx_strand_id
1 'polypeptide(L)'
;MESSRILSIFMLSIIFVNVQETVLRYSPGKCPRIREQCEFKERDLCTKSSQCQDNMKCCVFSCGRKCLDLQQDVCSLPKEAGLCMAAFHRWWYNKENNTCDLFIYGGCQGNNNNFQTKSICQSFCQRKGVFTQG
;
A
#
# COMPACT_ATOMS: atom_id res chain seq x y z
N MET A 1 34.21 -1.99 50.29
CA MET A 1 33.33 -1.34 49.29
C MET A 1 33.82 -1.76 47.92
N GLU A 2 32.89 -2.07 47.01
CA GLU A 2 33.07 -2.61 45.65
C GLU A 2 33.61 -4.05 45.53
N SER A 3 32.69 -4.99 45.36
CA SER A 3 32.78 -6.06 44.35
C SER A 3 31.57 -7.00 44.50
N SER A 4 31.06 -7.50 43.37
CA SER A 4 30.15 -8.66 43.24
C SER A 4 28.69 -8.49 43.67
N ARG A 5 27.84 -8.01 42.75
CA ARG A 5 26.46 -8.54 42.49
C ARG A 5 25.98 -8.30 41.04
N ILE A 6 26.86 -8.44 40.03
CA ILE A 6 26.47 -8.35 38.60
C ILE A 6 26.36 -9.76 37.95
N LEU A 7 26.23 -10.81 38.76
CA LEU A 7 26.25 -12.21 38.28
C LEU A 7 24.88 -12.90 38.20
N SER A 8 23.75 -12.18 38.29
CA SER A 8 22.43 -12.86 38.34
C SER A 8 21.36 -12.40 37.32
N ILE A 9 21.68 -11.57 36.32
CA ILE A 9 20.69 -11.19 35.28
C ILE A 9 21.28 -11.26 33.85
N PHE A 10 22.44 -11.91 33.67
CA PHE A 10 23.02 -12.16 32.34
C PHE A 10 22.45 -13.42 31.63
N MET A 11 21.38 -14.03 32.15
CA MET A 11 20.66 -15.18 31.57
C MET A 11 19.22 -14.83 31.16
N LEU A 12 18.97 -13.60 30.70
CA LEU A 12 17.72 -13.20 30.02
C LEU A 12 17.98 -12.78 28.55
N SER A 13 19.07 -13.27 27.96
CA SER A 13 19.52 -12.97 26.60
C SER A 13 19.04 -13.95 25.52
N ILE A 14 17.92 -14.65 25.73
CA ILE A 14 17.28 -15.50 24.72
C ILE A 14 15.78 -15.42 25.04
N ILE A 15 15.00 -14.48 24.51
CA ILE A 15 14.33 -14.56 23.21
C ILE A 15 14.10 -13.11 22.75
N PHE A 16 15.14 -12.43 22.25
CA PHE A 16 14.88 -11.45 21.20
C PHE A 16 14.52 -12.29 19.99
N VAL A 17 13.22 -12.47 19.75
CA VAL A 17 12.75 -12.98 18.48
C VAL A 17 13.37 -12.06 17.45
N ASN A 18 14.40 -12.55 16.74
CA ASN A 18 14.86 -11.94 15.51
C ASN A 18 13.72 -12.10 14.53
N VAL A 19 12.70 -11.25 14.66
CA VAL A 19 11.84 -10.89 13.55
C VAL A 19 12.74 -10.07 12.65
N GLN A 20 13.57 -10.76 11.88
CA GLN A 20 14.07 -10.23 10.62
C GLN A 20 12.83 -10.20 9.71
N GLU A 21 11.93 -9.27 10.00
CA GLU A 21 10.86 -8.89 9.10
C GLU A 21 11.60 -8.43 7.86
N THR A 22 11.53 -9.28 6.84
CA THR A 22 12.07 -9.03 5.52
C THR A 22 11.45 -7.74 5.02
N VAL A 23 12.15 -6.62 5.24
CA VAL A 23 11.81 -5.33 4.65
C VAL A 23 11.82 -5.57 3.15
N LEU A 24 10.61 -5.64 2.58
CA LEU A 24 10.40 -5.80 1.15
C LEU A 24 11.28 -4.81 0.43
N ARG A 25 12.07 -5.29 -0.53
CA ARG A 25 12.77 -4.44 -1.49
C ARG A 25 11.73 -3.76 -2.39
N TYR A 26 11.04 -2.76 -1.86
CA TYR A 26 10.45 -1.72 -2.69
C TYR A 26 11.65 -1.04 -3.36
N SER A 27 11.81 -1.22 -4.67
CA SER A 27 12.80 -0.43 -5.39
C SER A 27 12.39 1.04 -5.28
N PRO A 28 13.17 1.90 -4.60
CA PRO A 28 12.80 3.29 -4.42
C PRO A 28 12.56 3.93 -5.78
N GLY A 29 11.44 4.64 -5.94
CA GLY A 29 11.17 5.43 -7.14
C GLY A 29 10.66 4.66 -8.37
N LYS A 30 10.35 3.36 -8.27
CA LYS A 30 9.68 2.61 -9.36
C LYS A 30 8.18 2.45 -9.10
N CYS A 31 7.39 2.52 -10.17
CA CYS A 31 5.96 2.24 -10.11
C CYS A 31 5.68 0.79 -9.67
N PRO A 32 4.59 0.54 -8.92
CA PRO A 32 4.12 -0.81 -8.63
C PRO A 32 3.93 -1.64 -9.90
N ARG A 33 4.34 -2.91 -9.88
CA ARG A 33 4.08 -3.88 -10.95
C ARG A 33 2.98 -4.84 -10.52
N ILE A 34 1.73 -4.40 -10.62
CA ILE A 34 0.55 -5.22 -10.34
C ILE A 34 0.00 -5.68 -11.69
N ARG A 35 -0.38 -6.95 -11.81
CA ARG A 35 -1.19 -7.42 -12.94
C ARG A 35 -2.65 -7.10 -12.63
N GLU A 36 -3.20 -6.12 -13.33
CA GLU A 36 -4.55 -5.61 -13.08
C GLU A 36 -5.56 -6.42 -13.91
N GLN A 37 -6.46 -7.12 -13.23
CA GLN A 37 -7.68 -7.64 -13.86
C GLN A 37 -8.77 -6.60 -13.66
N CYS A 38 -8.94 -5.77 -14.69
CA CYS A 38 -9.90 -4.68 -14.69
C CYS A 38 -11.22 -5.12 -15.33
N GLU A 39 -12.32 -4.78 -14.67
CA GLU A 39 -13.66 -4.86 -15.23
C GLU A 39 -13.84 -3.82 -16.34
N PHE A 40 -13.32 -2.62 -16.13
CA PHE A 40 -13.32 -1.56 -17.12
C PHE A 40 -12.08 -0.68 -16.98
N LYS A 41 -11.66 -0.04 -18.08
CA LYS A 41 -10.56 0.93 -18.04
C LYS A 41 -11.03 2.21 -17.35
N GLU A 42 -10.35 2.64 -16.29
CA GLU A 42 -10.58 3.93 -15.65
C GLU A 42 -10.01 5.07 -16.51
N ARG A 43 -10.54 6.28 -16.33
CA ARG A 43 -9.98 7.48 -16.96
C ARG A 43 -8.56 7.72 -16.42
N ASP A 44 -7.62 7.89 -17.34
CA ASP A 44 -6.25 8.25 -17.02
C ASP A 44 -6.20 9.70 -16.46
N LEU A 45 -5.74 9.86 -15.22
CA LEU A 45 -5.54 11.17 -14.58
C LEU A 45 -4.25 11.86 -15.08
N CYS A 46 -3.30 11.06 -15.56
CA CYS A 46 -2.03 11.52 -16.08
C CYS A 46 -1.58 10.63 -17.25
N THR A 47 -0.73 11.17 -18.10
CA THR A 47 -0.03 10.42 -19.16
C THR A 47 1.48 10.40 -18.92
N LYS A 48 2.02 11.45 -18.27
CA LYS A 48 3.44 11.64 -17.97
C LYS A 48 3.60 12.12 -16.53
N SER A 49 4.74 11.81 -15.91
CA SER A 49 5.01 12.22 -14.52
C SER A 49 5.10 13.75 -14.35
N SER A 50 5.43 14.50 -15.40
CA SER A 50 5.45 15.97 -15.37
C SER A 50 4.07 16.62 -15.21
N GLN A 51 2.98 15.86 -15.36
CA GLN A 51 1.61 16.33 -15.12
C GLN A 51 1.20 16.17 -13.64
N CYS A 52 1.98 15.42 -12.88
CA CYS A 52 1.75 15.23 -11.46
C CYS A 52 2.43 16.34 -10.67
N GLN A 53 1.79 16.78 -9.59
CA GLN A 53 2.38 17.74 -8.67
C GLN A 53 3.52 17.09 -7.88
N ASP A 54 4.47 17.91 -7.44
CA ASP A 54 5.65 17.48 -6.69
C ASP A 54 6.47 16.41 -7.45
N ASN A 55 7.16 15.54 -6.72
CA ASN A 55 7.97 14.47 -7.28
C ASN A 55 7.17 13.18 -7.58
N MET A 56 5.84 13.30 -7.70
CA MET A 56 4.97 12.16 -7.97
C MET A 56 5.23 11.56 -9.36
N LYS A 57 4.95 10.27 -9.50
CA LYS A 57 5.10 9.55 -10.77
C LYS A 57 3.74 9.20 -11.35
N CYS A 58 3.64 9.31 -12.67
CA CYS A 58 2.47 8.82 -13.38
C CYS A 58 2.61 7.31 -13.61
N CYS A 59 1.90 6.51 -12.83
CA CYS A 59 1.97 5.06 -12.85
C CYS A 59 0.66 4.45 -13.35
N VAL A 60 0.74 3.27 -13.97
CA VAL A 60 -0.45 2.42 -14.12
C VAL A 60 -0.79 1.92 -12.73
N PHE A 61 -2.00 2.22 -12.26
CA PHE A 61 -2.46 1.93 -10.92
C PHE A 61 -3.97 1.71 -10.85
N SER A 62 -4.35 0.60 -10.22
CA SER A 62 -5.69 0.03 -10.21
C SER A 62 -6.18 -0.39 -11.59
N CYS A 63 -6.70 0.56 -12.40
CA CYS A 63 -7.24 0.28 -13.73
C CYS A 63 -7.09 1.45 -14.71
N GLY A 64 -6.15 2.35 -14.42
CA GLY A 64 -5.85 3.54 -15.21
C GLY A 64 -4.53 4.15 -14.77
N ARG A 65 -4.16 5.29 -15.33
CA ARG A 65 -2.95 6.01 -14.93
C ARG A 65 -3.25 7.05 -13.86
N LYS A 66 -2.55 6.97 -12.73
CA LYS A 66 -2.71 7.89 -11.59
C LYS A 66 -1.36 8.47 -11.17
N CYS A 67 -1.41 9.65 -10.58
CA CYS A 67 -0.25 10.27 -9.93
C CYS A 67 -0.06 9.62 -8.56
N LEU A 68 1.09 8.99 -8.36
CA LEU A 68 1.44 8.32 -7.10
C LEU A 68 2.66 8.99 -6.48
N ASP A 69 2.56 9.25 -5.18
CA ASP A 69 3.74 9.40 -4.33
C ASP A 69 4.29 8.00 -4.01
N LEU A 70 5.49 7.70 -4.50
CA LEU A 70 6.13 6.40 -4.32
C LEU A 70 6.74 6.21 -2.93
N GLN A 71 6.71 7.24 -2.07
CA GLN A 71 7.10 7.14 -0.66
C GLN A 71 5.89 6.89 0.26
N GLN A 72 4.67 7.15 -0.22
CA GLN A 72 3.45 6.96 0.55
C GLN A 72 2.98 5.50 0.52
N ASP A 73 2.73 4.92 1.69
CA ASP A 73 2.08 3.61 1.79
C ASP A 73 0.58 3.76 1.55
N VAL A 74 0.16 3.53 0.31
CA VAL A 74 -1.25 3.63 -0.10
C VAL A 74 -2.16 2.72 0.75
N CYS A 75 -1.68 1.54 1.14
CA CYS A 75 -2.46 0.61 1.97
C CYS A 75 -2.69 1.11 3.41
N SER A 76 -1.98 2.16 3.84
CA SER A 76 -2.16 2.75 5.16
C SER A 76 -3.13 3.94 5.19
N LEU A 77 -3.57 4.42 4.01
CA LEU A 77 -4.50 5.53 3.86
C LEU A 77 -5.93 5.14 4.26
N PRO A 78 -6.77 6.07 4.75
CA PRO A 78 -8.17 5.79 5.04
C PRO A 78 -8.98 5.61 3.74
N LYS A 79 -10.15 4.97 3.80
CA LYS A 79 -11.16 5.12 2.74
C LYS A 79 -11.61 6.57 2.66
N GLU A 80 -11.77 7.07 1.43
CA GLU A 80 -12.17 8.45 1.18
C GLU A 80 -13.20 8.51 0.06
N ALA A 81 -14.43 8.85 0.42
CA ALA A 81 -15.53 9.00 -0.54
C ALA A 81 -15.29 10.18 -1.50
N GLY A 82 -14.60 11.22 -1.03
CA GLY A 82 -14.40 12.47 -1.76
C GLY A 82 -15.67 13.33 -1.82
N LEU A 83 -15.62 14.39 -2.61
CA LEU A 83 -16.66 15.45 -2.60
C LEU A 83 -17.80 15.24 -3.60
N CYS A 84 -17.60 14.38 -4.59
CA CYS A 84 -18.63 14.09 -5.59
C CYS A 84 -19.69 13.14 -5.02
N MET A 85 -20.89 13.15 -5.61
CA MET A 85 -22.07 12.42 -5.09
C MET A 85 -22.47 11.20 -5.93
N ALA A 86 -21.59 10.69 -6.80
CA ALA A 86 -21.86 9.43 -7.49
C ALA A 86 -21.69 8.24 -6.52
N ALA A 87 -22.23 7.08 -6.89
CA ALA A 87 -22.16 5.87 -6.07
C ALA A 87 -21.35 4.77 -6.77
N PHE A 88 -20.01 4.89 -6.75
CA PHE A 88 -19.14 3.84 -7.28
C PHE A 88 -18.76 2.85 -6.19
N HIS A 89 -19.14 1.58 -6.37
CA HIS A 89 -18.60 0.50 -5.54
C HIS A 89 -17.11 0.33 -5.82
N ARG A 90 -16.30 0.45 -4.77
CA ARG A 90 -14.84 0.31 -4.82
C ARG A 90 -14.37 -0.51 -3.64
N TRP A 91 -13.15 -1.00 -3.75
CA TRP A 91 -12.47 -1.74 -2.69
C TRP A 91 -11.39 -0.85 -2.08
N TRP A 92 -11.29 -0.84 -0.76
CA TRP A 92 -10.19 -0.22 -0.03
C TRP A 92 -9.57 -1.25 0.91
N TYR A 93 -8.29 -1.11 1.21
CA TYR A 93 -7.61 -1.93 2.18
C TYR A 93 -7.82 -1.37 3.59
N ASN A 94 -8.45 -2.17 4.43
CA ASN A 94 -8.61 -1.91 5.84
C ASN A 94 -7.46 -2.56 6.61
N LYS A 95 -6.55 -1.72 7.11
CA LYS A 95 -5.36 -2.19 7.85
C LYS A 95 -5.68 -2.73 9.24
N GLU A 96 -6.82 -2.38 9.83
CA GLU A 96 -7.17 -2.79 11.20
C GLU A 96 -7.50 -4.28 11.25
N ASN A 97 -8.15 -4.79 10.21
CA ASN A 97 -8.53 -6.20 10.09
C ASN A 97 -7.75 -6.94 8.97
N ASN A 98 -6.86 -6.24 8.26
CA ASN A 98 -6.09 -6.75 7.12
C ASN A 98 -6.95 -7.27 5.95
N THR A 99 -8.13 -6.69 5.73
CA THR A 99 -9.03 -7.09 4.63
C THR A 99 -9.15 -6.02 3.55
N CYS A 100 -9.61 -6.45 2.37
CA CYS A 100 -10.10 -5.54 1.35
C CYS A 100 -11.62 -5.50 1.45
N ASP A 101 -12.17 -4.34 1.81
CA ASP A 101 -13.59 -4.13 2.08
C ASP A 101 -14.21 -3.22 1.02
N LEU A 102 -15.52 -3.37 0.78
CA LEU A 102 -16.27 -2.49 -0.11
C LEU A 102 -16.51 -1.12 0.54
N PHE A 103 -16.48 -0.07 -0.26
CA PHE A 103 -16.96 1.26 0.10
C PHE A 103 -17.54 1.99 -1.11
N ILE A 104 -18.26 3.07 -0.86
CA ILE A 104 -18.79 3.94 -1.91
C ILE A 104 -17.82 5.10 -2.13
N TYR A 105 -17.31 5.21 -3.36
CA TYR A 105 -16.54 6.35 -3.82
C TYR A 105 -17.44 7.31 -4.60
N GLY A 106 -17.35 8.59 -4.25
CA GLY A 106 -18.10 9.71 -4.82
C GLY A 106 -17.75 10.03 -6.27
N GLY A 107 -16.58 9.59 -6.75
CA GLY A 107 -16.13 9.76 -8.13
C GLY A 107 -15.04 10.82 -8.34
N CYS A 108 -14.78 11.68 -7.35
CA CYS A 108 -13.69 12.66 -7.40
C CYS A 108 -13.09 12.92 -6.02
N GLN A 109 -11.85 13.44 -5.98
CA GLN A 109 -11.16 13.88 -4.77
C GLN A 109 -11.13 12.85 -3.64
N GLY A 110 -10.94 11.57 -3.98
CA GLY A 110 -10.53 10.55 -3.01
C GLY A 110 -9.02 10.32 -3.07
N ASN A 111 -8.52 9.37 -2.29
CA ASN A 111 -7.13 8.94 -2.32
C ASN A 111 -6.93 7.60 -3.07
N ASN A 112 -5.68 7.13 -3.11
CA ASN A 112 -5.29 5.93 -3.87
C ASN A 112 -5.62 4.60 -3.18
N ASN A 113 -6.09 4.58 -1.93
CA ASN A 113 -6.64 3.37 -1.31
C ASN A 113 -8.06 3.11 -1.83
N ASN A 114 -8.16 2.92 -3.14
CA ASN A 114 -9.37 2.87 -3.94
C ASN A 114 -9.09 2.04 -5.20
N PHE A 115 -9.57 0.80 -5.18
CA PHE A 115 -9.33 -0.22 -6.19
C PHE A 115 -10.66 -0.63 -6.84
N GLN A 116 -10.63 -0.91 -8.14
CA GLN A 116 -11.84 -1.35 -8.87
C GLN A 116 -12.33 -2.72 -8.40
N THR A 117 -11.42 -3.67 -8.15
CA THR A 117 -11.76 -5.05 -7.77
C THR A 117 -11.08 -5.47 -6.48
N LYS A 118 -11.68 -6.45 -5.78
CA LYS A 118 -11.09 -7.05 -4.57
C LYS A 118 -9.71 -7.62 -4.87
N SER A 119 -9.56 -8.31 -6.01
CA SER A 119 -8.30 -8.95 -6.40
C SER A 119 -7.17 -7.94 -6.60
N ILE A 120 -7.46 -6.75 -7.16
CA ILE A 120 -6.47 -5.68 -7.30
C ILE A 120 -6.02 -5.20 -5.91
N CYS A 121 -6.98 -4.91 -5.02
CA CYS A 121 -6.70 -4.49 -3.64
C CYS A 121 -5.83 -5.52 -2.91
N GLN A 122 -6.20 -6.81 -2.95
CA GLN A 122 -5.45 -7.87 -2.28
C GLN A 122 -4.06 -8.06 -2.91
N SER A 123 -3.97 -8.03 -4.24
CA SER A 123 -2.70 -8.17 -4.93
C SER A 123 -1.73 -7.03 -4.62
N PHE A 124 -2.25 -5.84 -4.35
CA PHE A 124 -1.44 -4.68 -4.00
C PHE A 124 -1.07 -4.64 -2.50
N CYS A 125 -2.04 -4.82 -1.61
CA CYS A 125 -1.83 -4.62 -0.17
C CYS A 125 -1.49 -5.88 0.62
N GLN A 126 -1.95 -7.06 0.18
CA GLN A 126 -1.72 -8.32 0.90
C GLN A 126 -0.52 -9.12 0.36
N ARG A 127 -0.09 -8.91 -0.89
CA ARG A 127 1.09 -9.61 -1.46
C ARG A 127 2.44 -8.94 -1.14
N LYS A 128 2.54 -8.30 0.02
CA LYS A 128 3.81 -7.82 0.59
C LYS A 128 4.71 -9.00 1.06
N GLY A 129 4.71 -10.17 0.38
CA GLY A 129 5.40 -11.37 0.88
C GLY A 129 5.74 -12.51 -0.09
N VAL A 130 5.46 -12.44 -1.40
CA VAL A 130 5.83 -13.55 -2.31
C VAL A 130 6.23 -13.03 -3.69
N PHE A 131 7.52 -12.76 -3.88
CA PHE A 131 8.15 -12.74 -5.20
C PHE A 131 9.40 -13.64 -5.16
N THR A 132 9.20 -14.94 -5.33
CA THR A 132 10.26 -15.83 -5.81
C THR A 132 10.52 -15.49 -7.26
N GLN A 133 11.77 -15.12 -7.56
CA GLN A 133 12.26 -14.90 -8.91
C GLN A 133 12.23 -16.22 -9.69
N GLY A 134 11.77 -16.16 -10.93
CA GLY A 134 12.04 -17.13 -11.99
C GLY A 134 12.54 -16.36 -13.19
#